data_AF-A0A0M3JG19-F1
#
_entry.id   AF-A0A0M3JG19-F1
#
_cell.length_a   1.000
_cell.length_b   1.000
_cell.length_c   1.000
_cell.angle_alpha   90.00
_cell.angle_beta   90.00
_cell.angle_gamma   90.00
#
_symmetry.space_group_name_H-M   'P 1'
#
loop_
_entity.id
_entity.type
_entity.pdbx_description
1 polymer ?
#
loop_
_entity_poly.entity_id
_entity_poly.type
_entity_poly.pdbx_seq_one_letter_code
_entity_poly.pdbx_strand_id
1 'polypeptide(L)' 'LDITETQPSDTGLYTAKASNTFGEATNFCRLTVSSPMRAAPPPTPPKPKPISIAPSFVPPLSNQHLREGQRAMLQ' A
#
# COMPACT_ATOMS: atom_id res chain seq x y z
N LEU A 1 -2.60 -5.92 12.65
CA LEU A 1 -4.00 -5.46 12.67
C LEU A 1 -4.39 -5.20 11.23
N ASP A 2 -5.41 -5.90 10.76
CA ASP A 2 -5.98 -5.70 9.43
C ASP A 2 -7.49 -5.44 9.62
N ILE A 3 -8.02 -4.41 8.98
CA ILE A 3 -9.43 -4.01 9.07
C ILE A 3 -9.98 -3.95 7.64
N THR A 4 -10.66 -5.01 7.25
CA THR A 4 -11.33 -5.12 5.95
C THR A 4 -12.75 -4.56 6.04
N GLU A 5 -13.28 -4.07 4.91
CA GLU A 5 -14.68 -3.57 4.83
C GLU A 5 -15.01 -2.45 5.82
N THR A 6 -14.14 -1.44 5.87
CA THR A 6 -14.24 -0.34 6.85
C THR A 6 -15.58 0.42 6.77
N GLN A 7 -16.15 0.70 7.95
CA GLN A 7 -17.35 1.49 8.15
C GLN A 7 -17.03 2.81 8.87
N PRO A 8 -17.91 3.83 8.79
CA PRO A 8 -17.71 5.10 9.51
C PRO A 8 -17.48 4.93 11.02
N SER A 9 -18.04 3.88 11.63
CA SER A 9 -17.84 3.51 13.04
C SER A 9 -16.41 3.08 13.38
N ASP A 10 -15.60 2.70 12.39
CA ASP A 10 -14.18 2.34 12.59
C ASP A 10 -13.29 3.59 12.69
N THR A 11 -13.86 4.79 12.58
CA THR A 11 -13.14 6.05 12.79
C THR A 11 -12.68 6.15 14.25
N GLY A 12 -11.39 6.35 14.48
CA GLY A 12 -10.84 6.37 15.82
C GLY A 12 -9.33 6.61 15.89
N LEU A 13 -8.83 6.71 17.12
CA LEU A 13 -7.40 6.72 17.42
C LEU A 13 -6.97 5.28 17.78
N TYR A 14 -6.09 4.72 16.97
CA TYR A 14 -5.54 3.38 17.17
C TYR A 14 -4.14 3.51 17.80
N THR A 15 -3.87 2.72 18.83
CA THR A 15 -2.60 2.73 19.55
C THR A 15 -1.96 1.35 19.50
N ALA A 16 -0.71 1.30 19.04
CA ALA A 16 0.13 0.10 19.04
C ALA A 16 1.15 0.21 20.17
N LYS A 17 1.13 -0.75 21.09
CA LYS A 17 2.05 -0.84 22.22
C LYS A 17 2.87 -2.13 22.09
N ALA A 18 4.19 -1.99 22.09
CA ALA A 18 5.13 -3.10 22.05
C ALA A 18 5.96 -3.10 23.33
N SER A 19 6.03 -4.24 24.02
CA SER A 19 6.79 -4.40 25.27
C SER A 19 7.69 -5.63 25.19
N ASN A 20 8.91 -5.51 25.72
CA ASN A 20 9.82 -6.63 25.96
C ASN A 20 10.48 -6.48 27.35
N THR A 21 11.39 -7.39 27.71
CA THR A 21 12.09 -7.37 29.01
C THR A 21 12.94 -6.13 29.25
N PHE A 22 13.25 -5.36 28.20
CA PHE A 22 14.12 -4.18 28.26
C PHE A 22 13.34 -2.87 28.20
N GLY A 23 12.03 -2.90 27.95
CA GLY A 23 11.19 -1.70 27.96
C GLY A 23 9.96 -1.78 27.07
N GLU A 24 9.39 -0.61 26.81
CA GLU A 24 8.15 -0.44 26.08
C GLU A 24 8.25 0.70 25.08
N ALA A 25 7.63 0.53 23.91
CA ALA A 25 7.43 1.56 22.90
C ALA A 25 5.95 1.63 22.51
N THR A 26 5.44 2.85 22.32
CA THR A 26 4.06 3.11 21.91
C THR A 26 4.02 4.02 20.69
N ASN A 27 3.15 3.71 19.73
CA ASN A 27 2.84 4.55 18.58
C ASN A 27 1.32 4.66 18.40
N PHE A 28 0.84 5.70 17.73
CA PHE A 28 -0.58 5.89 17.46
C PHE A 28 -0.85 6.42 16.06
N CYS A 29 -2.03 6.09 15.52
CA CYS A 29 -2.52 6.62 14.24
C CYS A 29 -4.02 6.93 14.33
N ARG A 30 -4.47 8.00 13.68
CA ARG A 30 -5.89 8.35 13.58
C ARG A 30 -6.43 7.83 12.24
N LEU A 31 -7.47 7.00 12.30
CA LEU A 31 -8.21 6.53 11.14
C LEU A 31 -9.49 7.35 10.99
N THR A 32 -9.75 7.87 9.79
CA THR A 32 -10.99 8.55 9.43
C THR A 32 -11.62 7.84 8.24
N VAL A 33 -12.81 7.28 8.42
CA VAL A 33 -13.57 6.61 7.36
C VAL A 33 -14.75 7.51 6.98
N SER A 34 -14.75 7.99 5.73
CA SER A 34 -15.81 8.86 5.21
C SER A 34 -16.74 8.09 4.27
N SER A 35 -18.04 8.34 4.39
CA SER A 35 -19.01 7.87 3.40
C SER A 35 -18.81 8.66 2.10
N PRO A 36 -18.87 8.02 0.91
CA PRO A 36 -18.80 8.75 -0.34
C PRO A 36 -19.94 9.78 -0.38
N MET A 37 -19.57 11.05 -0.49
CA MET A 37 -20.55 12.14 -0.56
C MET A 37 -21.35 11.94 -1.84
N ARG A 38 -22.66 11.72 -1.71
CA ARG A 38 -23.59 11.42 -2.82
C ARG A 38 -23.94 12.67 -3.64
N ALA A 39 -23.00 13.60 -3.79
CA ALA A 39 -23.11 14.67 -4.76
C ALA A 39 -22.85 14.05 -6.13
N ALA A 40 -23.84 14.11 -7.04
CA ALA A 40 -23.66 13.63 -8.39
C ALA A 40 -22.42 14.32 -8.99
N PRO A 41 -21.36 13.58 -9.35
CA PRO A 41 -20.23 14.21 -10.02
C PRO A 41 -20.72 14.82 -11.34
N PRO A 42 -20.18 15.97 -11.77
CA PRO A 42 -20.44 16.49 -13.11
C PRO A 42 -20.14 15.40 -14.16
N PRO A 43 -20.80 15.39 -15.31
CA PRO A 43 -20.62 14.35 -16.33
C PRO A 43 -19.18 14.37 -16.85
N THR A 44 -18.33 13.52 -16.28
CA THR A 44 -16.94 13.31 -16.71
C THR A 44 -16.86 12.13 -17.67
N PRO A 45 -15.90 12.12 -18.61
CA PRO A 45 -15.57 10.94 -19.41
C PRO A 45 -15.41 9.70 -18.53
N PRO A 46 -15.77 8.50 -19.02
CA PRO A 46 -15.66 7.27 -18.25
C PRO A 46 -14.23 7.09 -17.75
N LYS A 47 -14.07 7.03 -16.42
CA LYS A 47 -12.77 6.78 -15.79
C LYS A 47 -12.23 5.44 -16.29
N PRO A 48 -10.96 5.37 -16.74
CA PRO A 48 -10.34 4.10 -17.09
C PRO A 48 -10.47 3.14 -15.91
N LYS A 49 -10.95 1.92 -16.17
CA LYS A 49 -11.02 0.89 -15.13
C LYS A 49 -9.60 0.65 -14.60
N PRO A 50 -9.35 0.77 -13.29
CA PRO A 50 -8.03 0.46 -12.75
C PRO A 50 -7.79 -1.03 -12.99
N ILE A 51 -6.82 -1.34 -13.85
CA ILE A 51 -6.41 -2.71 -14.08
C ILE A 51 -5.52 -3.08 -12.88
N SER A 52 -5.99 -3.98 -12.01
CA SER A 52 -5.22 -4.49 -10.87
C SER A 52 -4.18 -5.50 -11.36
N ILE A 53 -3.21 -5.04 -12.16
CA ILE A 53 -2.11 -5.89 -12.63
C ILE A 53 -1.09 -5.96 -11.49
N ALA A 54 -0.81 -7.18 -11.03
CA ALA A 54 0.29 -7.43 -10.11
C ALA A 54 1.60 -6.96 -10.75
N PRO A 55 2.53 -6.36 -9.98
CA PRO A 55 3.81 -5.92 -10.53
C PRO A 55 4.53 -7.13 -11.15
N SER A 56 4.99 -6.95 -12.38
CA SER A 56 5.75 -7.94 -13.12
C SER A 56 6.91 -7.27 -13.85
N PHE A 57 8.02 -7.98 -14.00
CA PHE A 57 9.14 -7.51 -14.81
C PHE A 57 8.75 -7.68 -16.28
N VAL A 58 8.49 -6.56 -16.96
CA VAL A 58 8.17 -6.50 -18.38
C VAL A 58 9.12 -5.49 -19.05
N PRO A 59 10.07 -5.95 -19.88
CA PRO A 59 10.32 -7.35 -20.27
C PRO A 59 10.85 -8.23 -19.11
N PRO A 60 10.77 -9.58 -19.23
CA PRO A 60 11.38 -10.47 -18.25
C PRO A 60 12.89 -10.28 -18.17
N LEU A 61 13.44 -10.45 -16.97
CA LEU A 61 14.88 -10.40 -16.77
C LEU A 61 15.61 -11.46 -17.60
N SER A 62 16.73 -11.07 -18.18
CA SER A 62 17.60 -11.96 -18.96
C SER A 62 18.86 -12.34 -18.18
N ASN A 63 19.36 -13.56 -18.41
CA ASN A 63 20.61 -14.02 -17.80
C ASN A 63 21.81 -13.27 -18.40
N GLN A 64 22.67 -12.73 -17.54
CA GLN A 64 23.93 -12.11 -17.93
C GLN A 64 25.10 -12.99 -17.47
N HIS A 65 26.05 -13.28 -18.37
CA HIS A 65 27.31 -13.94 -18.04
C HIS A 65 28.41 -12.90 -17.94
N LEU A 66 28.97 -12.71 -16.74
CA LEU A 66 29.95 -11.67 -16.44
C LEU A 66 31.24 -12.27 -15.93
N ARG A 67 32.34 -11.53 -16.08
CA ARG A 67 33.66 -11.87 -15.53
C ARG A 67 33.84 -11.23 -14.15
N GLU A 68 34.78 -11.77 -13.38
CA GLU A 68 35.14 -11.23 -12.07
C GLU A 68 35.55 -9.75 -12.19
N GLY A 69 34.98 -8.91 -11.31
CA GLY A 69 35.18 -7.46 -11.30
C GLY A 69 34.25 -6.64 -12.21
N GLN A 70 33.36 -7.26 -13.01
CA GLN A 70 32.39 -6.52 -13.83
C GLN A 70 31.11 -6.15 -13.07
N ARG A 71 30.59 -4.94 -13.35
CA ARG A 71 29.29 -4.48 -12.86
C ARG A 71 28.16 -5.16 -13.63
N ALA A 72 27.19 -5.73 -12.91
CA ALA A 72 25.93 -6.22 -13.45
C ALA A 72 24.84 -5.13 -13.39
N MET A 73 23.99 -5.04 -14.42
CA MET A 73 22.79 -4.21 -14.40
C MET A 73 21.65 -4.98 -15.04
N LEU A 74 20.66 -5.37 -14.24
CA LEU A 74 19.47 -6.09 -14.71
C LEU A 74 18.50 -5.06 -15.32
N GLN A 75 18.11 -5.28 -16.57
CA GLN A 75 17.13 -4.47 -17.30
C GLN A 75 15.89 -5.30 -17.60
#